data_AF-A0A014P1J2-F1
#
_entry.id   AF-A0A014P1J2-F1
#
_cell.length_a   1.000
_cell.length_b   1.000
_cell.length_c   1.000
_cell.angle_alpha   90.00
_cell.angle_beta   90.00
_cell.angle_gamma   90.00
#
_symmetry.space_group_name_H-M   'P 1'
#
loop_
_entity.id
_entity.type
_entity.pdbx_description
1 polymer ?
#
loop_
_entity_poly.entity_id
_entity_poly.type
_entity_poly.pdbx_seq_one_letter_code
_entity_poly.pdbx_strand_id
1 'polypeptide(L)' 'MDMDSLVSRLRQDPSLRLSEAGRMLLQMLSTPLLLQGDRARQLVKAVPEHRAASVIAAARSCAQLWMEFAEQLERRI' A
#
# COMPACT_ATOMS: atom_id res chain seq x y z
N MET A 1 -12.25 -3.33 -9.69
CA MET A 1 -11.69 -4.52 -9.01
C MET A 1 -11.26 -4.03 -7.63
N ASP A 2 -11.65 -4.71 -6.56
CA ASP A 2 -11.28 -4.28 -5.19
C ASP A 2 -9.78 -4.57 -4.95
N MET A 3 -9.08 -3.68 -4.25
CA MET A 3 -7.65 -3.83 -3.97
C MET A 3 -7.35 -5.14 -3.23
N ASP A 4 -8.23 -5.55 -2.32
CA ASP A 4 -8.14 -6.83 -1.61
C ASP A 4 -8.15 -8.02 -2.58
N SER A 5 -9.02 -7.95 -3.60
CA SER A 5 -9.14 -9.01 -4.60
C SER A 5 -7.92 -9.08 -5.52
N LEU A 6 -7.32 -7.93 -5.86
CA LEU A 6 -6.09 -7.85 -6.65
C LEU A 6 -4.90 -8.45 -5.89
N VAL A 7 -4.68 -8.03 -4.64
CA VAL A 7 -3.60 -8.56 -3.80
C VAL A 7 -3.77 -10.05 -3.55
N SER A 8 -5.00 -10.52 -3.35
CA SER A 8 -5.29 -11.95 -3.18
C SER A 8 -4.89 -12.78 -4.39
N ARG A 9 -5.08 -12.28 -5.62
CA ARG A 9 -4.62 -12.95 -6.84
C ARG A 9 -3.10 -12.96 -6.95
N LEU A 10 -2.44 -11.83 -6.67
CA LEU A 10 -0.97 -11.76 -6.67
C LEU A 10 -0.35 -12.72 -5.64
N ARG A 11 -0.98 -12.91 -4.48
CA ARG A 11 -0.55 -13.90 -3.47
C ARG A 11 -0.70 -15.35 -3.92
N GLN A 12 -1.41 -15.65 -5.00
CA GLN A 12 -1.50 -17.00 -5.58
C GLN A 12 -0.36 -17.29 -6.55
N ASP A 13 0.37 -16.26 -7.00
CA ASP A 13 1.47 -16.40 -7.95
C ASP A 13 2.74 -16.99 -7.29
N PRO A 14 3.22 -18.17 -7.72
CA PRO A 14 4.43 -18.77 -7.16
C PRO A 14 5.70 -17.93 -7.35
N SER A 15 5.83 -17.18 -8.44
CA SER A 15 7.01 -16.35 -8.72
C SER A 15 7.17 -15.22 -7.69
N LEU A 16 6.05 -14.69 -7.18
CA LEU A 16 6.03 -13.69 -6.13
C LEU A 16 6.22 -14.30 -4.74
N ARG A 17 5.61 -15.46 -4.46
CA ARG A 17 5.70 -16.09 -3.14
C ARG A 17 7.09 -16.69 -2.84
N LEU A 18 7.73 -17.25 -3.87
CA LEU A 18 8.97 -18.00 -3.71
C LEU A 18 10.21 -17.10 -3.72
N SER A 19 10.11 -15.87 -4.24
CA SER A 19 11.19 -14.88 -4.22
C SER A 19 11.13 -13.96 -3.00
N GLU A 20 12.28 -13.54 -2.50
CA GLU A 20 12.36 -12.55 -1.42
C GLU A 20 11.78 -11.20 -1.85
N ALA A 21 12.17 -10.73 -3.04
CA ALA A 21 11.65 -9.49 -3.63
C ALA A 21 10.12 -9.55 -3.83
N GLY A 22 9.59 -10.70 -4.27
CA GLY A 22 8.16 -10.87 -4.44
C GLY A 22 7.39 -10.87 -3.11
N ARG A 23 7.93 -11.53 -2.07
CA ARG A 23 7.32 -11.47 -0.73
C ARG A 23 7.32 -10.06 -0.16
N MET A 24 8.41 -9.31 -0.35
CA MET A 24 8.50 -7.91 0.04
C MET A 24 7.43 -7.08 -0.69
N LEU A 25 7.30 -7.25 -2.00
CA LEU A 25 6.28 -6.56 -2.80
C LEU A 25 4.86 -6.88 -2.32
N LEU A 26 4.57 -8.16 -2.06
CA LEU A 26 3.27 -8.58 -1.53
C LEU A 26 2.98 -7.96 -0.16
N GLN A 27 3.98 -7.89 0.73
CA GLN A 27 3.83 -7.22 2.03
C GLN A 27 3.53 -5.73 1.85
N MET A 28 4.28 -5.05 0.99
CA MET A 28 4.08 -3.63 0.70
C MET A 28 2.66 -3.36 0.15
N LEU A 29 2.20 -4.14 -0.83
CA LEU A 29 0.85 -4.03 -1.40
C LEU A 29 -0.28 -4.35 -0.40
N SER A 30 0.05 -5.03 0.69
CA SER A 30 -0.91 -5.36 1.76
C SER A 30 -1.10 -4.22 2.75
N THR A 31 -0.14 -3.31 2.87
CA THR A 31 -0.17 -2.22 3.87
C THR A 31 -1.35 -1.26 3.68
N PRO A 32 -1.68 -0.80 2.45
CA PRO A 32 -2.84 0.08 2.25
C PRO A 32 -4.18 -0.57 2.62
N LEU A 33 -4.27 -1.90 2.63
CA LEU A 33 -5.49 -2.63 3.03
C LEU A 33 -5.83 -2.38 4.51
N LEU A 34 -4.85 -2.01 5.34
CA LEU A 34 -5.07 -1.62 6.73
C LEU A 34 -5.85 -0.30 6.88
N LEU A 35 -5.85 0.53 5.83
CA LEU A 35 -6.57 1.81 5.76
C LEU A 35 -7.97 1.67 5.14
N GLN A 36 -8.57 0.49 5.23
CA GLN A 36 -9.94 0.25 4.77
C GLN A 36 -10.96 0.27 5.92
N GLY A 37 -12.19 0.65 5.57
CA GLY A 37 -13.36 0.55 6.43
C GLY A 37 -13.22 1.26 7.78
N ASP A 38 -13.65 0.58 8.84
CA ASP A 38 -13.76 1.13 10.19
C ASP A 38 -12.39 1.43 10.83
N ARG A 39 -11.36 0.65 10.47
CA ARG A 39 -9.99 0.85 10.96
C ARG A 39 -9.41 2.17 10.48
N ALA A 40 -9.67 2.57 9.24
CA ALA A 40 -9.24 3.85 8.71
C ALA A 40 -9.77 5.02 9.55
N ARG A 41 -11.06 4.97 9.91
CA ARG A 41 -11.70 6.00 10.74
C ARG A 41 -11.12 6.04 12.15
N GLN A 42 -10.80 4.90 12.74
CA GLN A 42 -10.15 4.82 14.04
C GLN A 42 -8.73 5.42 13.98
N LEU A 43 -7.96 5.13 12.94
CA LEU A 43 -6.62 5.67 12.76
C LEU A 43 -6.62 7.18 12.58
N VAL A 44 -7.55 7.72 11.77
CA VAL A 44 -7.71 9.19 11.62
C VAL A 44 -8.00 9.85 12.96
N LYS A 45 -8.88 9.27 13.79
CA LYS A 45 -9.21 9.79 15.13
C LYS A 45 -8.04 9.69 16.12
N ALA A 46 -7.13 8.76 15.91
CA ALA A 46 -5.95 8.59 16.77
C ALA A 46 -4.84 9.60 16.48
N VAL A 47 -4.90 10.34 15.37
CA VAL A 47 -3.92 11.36 15.02
C VAL A 47 -4.15 12.64 15.85
N PRO A 48 -3.17 13.10 16.64
CA PRO A 48 -3.29 14.37 17.35
C PRO A 48 -3.39 15.55 16.37
N GLU A 49 -4.25 16.54 16.66
CA GLU A 49 -4.50 17.69 15.77
C GLU A 49 -3.21 18.41 15.35
N HIS A 50 -2.31 18.66 16.32
CA HIS A 50 -1.03 19.34 16.07
C HIS A 50 -0.03 18.51 15.24
N ARG A 51 -0.28 17.21 15.01
CA ARG A 51 0.52 16.34 14.14
C ARG A 51 -0.18 16.00 12.82
N ALA A 52 -1.45 16.38 12.66
CA ALA A 52 -2.24 16.04 11.48
C ALA A 52 -1.56 16.46 10.18
N ALA A 53 -0.99 17.66 10.12
CA ALA A 53 -0.27 18.14 8.95
C ALA A 53 0.92 17.23 8.55
N SER A 54 1.71 16.78 9.52
CA SER A 54 2.83 15.87 9.28
C SER A 54 2.37 14.49 8.80
N VAL A 55 1.30 13.95 9.38
CA VAL A 55 0.73 12.66 8.97
C VAL A 55 0.14 12.75 7.55
N ILE A 56 -0.56 13.85 7.23
CA ILE A 56 -1.07 14.11 5.89
C ILE A 56 0.07 14.17 4.86
N ALA A 57 1.14 14.90 5.18
CA ALA A 57 2.31 14.99 4.30
C ALA A 57 2.95 13.62 4.07
N ALA A 58 3.18 12.85 5.15
CA ALA A 58 3.74 11.51 5.06
C ALA A 58 2.88 10.56 4.22
N ALA A 59 1.56 10.53 4.44
CA ALA A 59 0.64 9.69 3.68
C ALA A 59 0.65 10.03 2.18
N ARG A 60 0.68 11.33 1.84
CA ARG A 60 0.79 11.80 0.44
C ARG A 60 2.11 11.39 -0.20
N SER A 61 3.23 11.53 0.51
CA SER A 61 4.53 11.08 0.02
C SER A 61 4.57 9.58 -0.21
N CYS A 62 3.96 8.78 0.67
CA CYS A 62 3.83 7.33 0.46
C CYS A 62 3.02 7.02 -0.80
N ALA A 63 1.91 7.73 -1.04
CA ALA A 63 1.12 7.56 -2.26
C ALA A 63 1.94 7.92 -3.51
N GLN A 64 2.73 8.98 -3.46
CA GLN A 64 3.61 9.38 -4.56
C GLN A 64 4.66 8.31 -4.90
N LEU A 65 5.32 7.74 -3.89
CA LEU A 65 6.28 6.65 -4.10
C LEU A 65 5.64 5.41 -4.75
N TRP A 66 4.38 5.11 -4.41
CA TRP A 66 3.62 4.04 -5.06
C TRP A 66 3.31 4.33 -6.52
N MET A 67 2.97 5.58 -6.85
CA MET A 67 2.75 6.01 -8.23
C MET A 67 4.03 5.90 -9.05
N GLU A 68 5.16 6.38 -8.53
CA GLU A 68 6.47 6.29 -9.19
C GLU A 68 6.89 4.84 -9.43
N PHE A 69 6.62 3.95 -8.47
CA PHE A 69 6.87 2.52 -8.65
C PHE A 69 6.03 1.93 -9.78
N ALA A 70 4.73 2.28 -9.86
CA ALA A 70 3.86 1.82 -10.94
C ALA A 70 4.34 2.33 -12.31
N GLU A 71 4.70 3.61 -12.42
CA GLU A 71 5.25 4.18 -13.65
C GLU A 71 6.55 3.49 -14.10
N GLN A 72 7.44 3.17 -13.15
CA GLN A 72 8.66 2.42 -13.46
C GLN A 72 8.36 1.02 -13.99
N LEU A 73 7.34 0.35 -13.43
CA LEU A 73 6.92 -0.97 -13.89
C LEU A 73 6.28 -0.89 -15.28
N GLU A 74 5.46 0.13 -15.55
CA GLU A 74 4.85 0.38 -16.86
C GLU A 74 5.89 0.61 -17.96
N ARG A 75 7.00 1.30 -17.65
CA ARG A 75 8.08 1.51 -18.62
C ARG A 75 8.90 0.25 -18.92
N ARG A 76 8.83 -0.76 -18.06
CA ARG A 76 9.56 -2.03 -18.21
C ARG A 76 8.82 -3.04 -19.11
N ILE A 77 7.49 -2.96 -19.17
CA ILE A 77 6.62 -3.87 -19.93
C ILE A 77 6.42 -3.43 -21.37
#